data_AF-A0A497QUY9-F1
#
_entry.id   AF-A0A497QUY9-F1
#
_cell.length_a   1.000
_cell.length_b   1.000
_cell.length_c   1.000
_cell.angle_alpha   90.00
_cell.angle_beta   90.00
_cell.angle_gamma   90.00
#
_symmetry.space_group_name_H-M   'P 1'
#
loop_
_entity.id
_entity.type
_entity.pdbx_description
1 polymer ?
#
loop_
_entity_poly.entity_id
_entity_poly.type
_entity_poly.pdbx_seq_one_letter_code
_entity_poly.pdbx_strand_id
1 'polypeptide(L)'
;MKKLNSLQKKTAPLIGVCVLLIGIVAFQTHLKMIAGATQEEAFTAITEAFEVVEQASKAGLEVEPFVEKLNEALEEYTHGNYDTAITLAQEVKEDVSQLLSKFRWDKLYPYLIALLNLTVILVVVFGWGRKIWGWFVKQREEEYLDLEIVYEEKKNGEQEE
;
A
#
# COMPACT_ATOMS: atom_id res chain seq x y z
N MET A 1 19.86 25.93 0.96
CA MET A 1 19.86 25.24 2.28
C MET A 1 18.66 25.64 3.15
N LYS A 2 17.40 25.51 2.67
CA LYS A 2 16.19 25.84 3.46
C LYS A 2 15.29 24.65 3.82
N LYS A 3 15.63 23.43 3.37
CA LYS A 3 14.80 22.21 3.56
C LYS A 3 15.12 21.36 4.80
N LEU A 4 16.20 21.64 5.54
CA LEU A 4 16.60 20.83 6.71
C LEU A 4 15.93 21.27 8.03
N ASN A 5 15.44 22.51 8.13
CA ASN A 5 14.79 23.01 9.35
C ASN A 5 13.35 22.52 9.57
N SER A 6 12.68 21.98 8.55
CA SER A 6 11.30 21.48 8.70
C SER A 6 11.23 20.05 9.23
N LEU A 7 12.32 19.27 9.14
CA LEU A 7 12.37 17.89 9.62
C LEU A 7 12.70 17.80 11.11
N GLN A 8 13.55 18.70 11.64
CA GLN A 8 13.89 18.70 13.08
C GLN A 8 12.74 19.10 14.01
N LYS A 9 11.76 19.88 13.54
CA LYS A 9 10.59 20.23 14.36
C LYS A 9 9.60 19.09 14.56
N LYS A 10 9.59 18.07 13.69
CA LYS A 10 8.64 16.94 13.76
C LYS A 10 9.12 15.77 14.63
N THR A 11 10.42 15.66 14.93
CA THR A 11 10.99 14.50 15.64
C THR A 11 11.16 14.70 17.14
N ALA A 12 11.07 15.93 17.63
CA ALA A 12 11.23 16.26 19.04
C ALA A 12 10.23 15.59 20.00
N PRO A 13 8.92 15.44 19.69
CA PRO A 13 7.98 14.79 20.61
C PRO A 13 8.19 13.27 20.70
N LEU A 14 8.71 12.63 19.64
CA LEU A 14 8.86 11.16 19.58
C LEU A 14 9.93 10.65 20.56
N ILE A 15 11.02 11.40 20.73
CA ILE A 15 12.13 11.02 21.62
C ILE A 15 11.70 11.08 23.09
N GLY A 16 10.85 12.04 23.46
CA GLY A 16 10.31 12.16 24.81
C GLY A 16 9.43 10.96 25.20
N VAL A 17 8.60 10.47 24.27
CA VAL A 17 7.72 9.32 24.51
C VAL A 17 8.51 8.01 24.64
N CYS A 18 9.56 7.81 23.83
CA CYS A 18 10.40 6.61 23.92
C CYS A 18 11.14 6.47 25.27
N VAL A 19 11.63 7.57 25.84
CA VAL A 19 12.34 7.53 27.15
C VAL A 19 11.37 7.24 28.30
N LEU A 20 10.14 7.74 28.21
CA LEU A 20 9.09 7.50 29.20
C LEU A 20 8.62 6.03 29.18
N LEU A 21 8.53 5.42 27.99
CA LEU A 21 8.17 4.00 27.82
C LEU A 21 9.22 3.04 28.40
N ILE A 22 10.51 3.32 28.26
CA ILE A 22 11.58 2.49 28.86
C ILE A 22 11.50 2.52 30.39
N GLY A 23 11.16 3.68 30.98
CA GLY A 23 10.92 3.80 32.42
C GLY A 23 9.71 2.99 32.90
N ILE A 24 8.63 2.97 32.11
CA ILE A 24 7.40 2.22 32.43
C ILE A 24 7.66 0.70 32.35
N VAL A 25 8.39 0.21 31.35
CA VAL A 25 8.70 -1.23 31.21
C VAL A 25 9.54 -1.75 32.38
N ALA A 26 10.49 -0.94 32.88
CA ALA A 26 11.28 -1.30 34.06
C ALA A 26 10.45 -1.30 35.37
N PHE A 27 9.38 -0.50 35.45
CA PHE A 27 8.45 -0.49 36.58
C PHE A 27 7.46 -1.68 36.53
N GLN A 28 7.14 -2.19 35.33
CA GLN A 28 6.20 -3.29 35.13
C GLN A 28 6.68 -4.66 35.61
N THR A 29 7.98 -4.93 35.60
CA THR A 29 8.50 -6.20 36.17
C THR A 29 8.24 -6.29 37.68
N HIS A 30 8.03 -5.16 38.35
CA HIS A 30 7.71 -5.10 39.77
C HIS A 30 6.20 -5.16 40.07
N LEU A 31 5.33 -4.70 39.15
CA LEU A 31 3.86 -4.70 39.31
C LEU A 31 3.19 -6.03 38.93
N LYS A 32 3.87 -6.90 38.17
CA LYS A 32 3.34 -8.19 37.70
C LYS A 32 2.89 -9.16 38.81
N MET A 33 3.25 -8.89 40.07
CA MET A 33 2.80 -9.70 41.21
C MET A 33 1.45 -9.25 41.82
N ILE A 34 0.85 -8.13 41.37
CA ILE A 34 -0.38 -7.58 41.99
C ILE A 34 -1.48 -7.22 40.96
N ALA A 35 -1.14 -7.10 39.67
CA ALA A 35 -2.07 -6.68 38.62
C ALA A 35 -3.21 -7.69 38.35
N GLY A 36 -4.46 -7.22 38.37
CA GLY A 36 -5.62 -7.99 37.94
C GLY A 36 -5.66 -8.16 36.41
N ALA A 37 -6.38 -9.17 35.91
CA ALA A 37 -6.49 -9.48 34.47
C ALA A 37 -6.85 -8.25 33.60
N THR A 38 -7.69 -7.35 34.12
CA THR A 38 -8.13 -6.12 33.42
C THR A 38 -7.01 -5.10 33.22
N GLN A 39 -6.01 -5.07 34.11
CA GLN A 39 -4.87 -4.17 33.99
C GLN A 39 -3.92 -4.61 32.87
N GLU A 40 -3.70 -5.93 32.73
CA GLU A 40 -2.88 -6.49 31.65
C GLU A 40 -3.54 -6.27 30.28
N GLU A 41 -4.87 -6.45 30.21
CA GLU A 41 -5.66 -6.15 29.00
C GLU A 41 -5.56 -4.68 28.60
N ALA A 42 -5.73 -3.75 29.56
CA ALA A 42 -5.60 -2.31 29.29
C ALA A 42 -4.22 -1.92 28.79
N PHE A 43 -3.16 -2.45 29.41
CA PHE A 43 -1.80 -2.18 28.96
C PHE A 43 -1.53 -2.74 27.56
N THR A 44 -2.02 -3.95 27.28
CA THR A 44 -1.91 -4.57 25.96
C THR A 44 -2.62 -3.73 24.90
N ALA A 45 -3.85 -3.28 25.17
CA ALA A 45 -4.62 -2.44 24.27
C ALA A 45 -3.90 -1.11 23.96
N ILE A 46 -3.35 -0.44 24.98
CA ILE A 46 -2.58 0.81 24.81
C ILE A 46 -1.32 0.57 23.96
N THR A 47 -0.62 -0.53 24.22
CA THR A 47 0.62 -0.87 23.48
C THR A 47 0.31 -1.13 22.01
N GLU A 48 -0.72 -1.93 21.72
CA GLU A 48 -1.16 -2.19 20.35
C GLU A 48 -1.59 -0.89 19.63
N ALA A 49 -2.33 -0.01 20.30
CA ALA A 49 -2.72 1.27 19.73
C ALA A 49 -1.50 2.15 19.41
N PHE A 50 -0.48 2.16 20.29
CA PHE A 50 0.76 2.88 20.07
C PHE A 50 1.52 2.36 18.85
N GLU A 51 1.64 1.03 18.68
CA GLU A 51 2.30 0.42 17.52
C GLU A 51 1.63 0.87 16.20
N VAL A 52 0.30 0.93 16.17
CA VAL A 52 -0.45 1.36 14.97
C VAL A 52 -0.24 2.85 14.69
N VAL A 53 -0.23 3.70 15.73
CA VAL A 53 0.11 5.13 15.62
C VAL A 53 1.55 5.32 15.11
N GLU A 54 2.50 4.54 15.60
CA GLU A 54 3.89 4.59 15.15
C GLU A 54 4.02 4.21 13.67
N GLN A 55 3.29 3.18 13.22
CA GLN A 55 3.22 2.80 11.81
C GLN A 55 2.65 3.93 10.95
N ALA A 56 1.57 4.59 11.38
CA ALA A 56 1.00 5.75 10.70
C ALA A 56 1.99 6.93 10.62
N SER A 57 2.70 7.20 11.71
CA SER A 57 3.75 8.22 11.75
C SER A 57 4.90 7.93 10.79
N LYS A 58 5.38 6.67 10.75
CA LYS A 58 6.41 6.19 9.80
C LYS A 58 5.93 6.31 8.34
N ALA A 59 4.63 6.15 8.10
CA ALA A 59 4.02 6.37 6.79
C ALA A 59 3.90 7.86 6.39
N GLY A 60 4.18 8.78 7.32
CA GLY A 60 4.11 10.23 7.13
C GLY A 60 2.74 10.84 7.36
N LEU A 61 1.83 10.10 8.00
CA LEU A 61 0.49 10.58 8.37
C LEU A 61 0.56 11.52 9.57
N GLU A 62 -0.41 12.43 9.66
CA GLU A 62 -0.58 13.29 10.83
C GLU A 62 -1.17 12.48 11.98
N VAL A 63 -0.41 12.35 13.07
CA VAL A 63 -0.76 11.49 14.20
C VAL A 63 -1.05 12.24 15.50
N GLU A 64 -0.89 13.57 15.51
CA GLU A 64 -1.04 14.42 16.70
C GLU A 64 -2.36 14.20 17.47
N PRO A 65 -3.55 14.18 16.84
CA PRO A 65 -4.80 13.97 17.57
C PRO A 65 -4.92 12.58 18.20
N PHE A 66 -4.30 11.56 17.58
CA PHE A 66 -4.31 10.20 18.12
C PHE A 66 -3.35 10.06 19.30
N VAL A 67 -2.23 10.79 19.28
CA VAL A 67 -1.28 10.81 20.40
C VAL A 67 -1.92 11.47 21.62
N GLU A 68 -2.67 12.56 21.45
CA GLU A 68 -3.41 13.19 22.56
C GLU A 68 -4.42 12.22 23.20
N LYS A 69 -5.21 11.53 22.38
CA LYS A 69 -6.19 10.53 22.85
C LYS A 69 -5.52 9.32 23.51
N LEU A 70 -4.33 8.94 23.06
CA LEU A 70 -3.55 7.86 23.68
C LEU A 70 -2.94 8.29 25.03
N ASN A 71 -2.60 9.57 25.18
CA ASN A 71 -2.19 10.12 26.48
C ASN A 71 -3.36 10.13 27.48
N GLU A 72 -4.58 10.44 27.02
CA GLU A 72 -5.79 10.33 27.84
C GLU A 72 -6.04 8.88 28.28
N ALA A 73 -5.90 7.91 27.38
CA ALA A 73 -5.97 6.48 27.72
C ALA A 73 -4.91 6.07 28.77
N LEU A 74 -3.70 6.62 28.68
CA LEU A 74 -2.63 6.38 29.64
C LEU A 74 -2.93 7.02 31.01
N GLU A 75 -3.51 8.21 31.02
CA GLU A 75 -3.95 8.89 32.25
C GLU A 75 -5.03 8.06 32.97
N GLU A 76 -6.06 7.62 32.25
CA GLU A 76 -7.10 6.73 32.78
C GLU A 76 -6.53 5.41 33.33
N TYR A 77 -5.55 4.83 32.62
CA TYR A 77 -4.82 3.65 33.11
C TYR A 77 -4.09 3.93 34.44
N THR A 78 -3.43 5.09 34.58
CA THR A 78 -2.76 5.46 35.85
C THR A 78 -3.72 5.74 36.99
N HIS A 79 -4.96 6.16 36.70
CA HIS A 79 -6.03 6.32 37.67
C HIS A 79 -6.70 4.98 38.06
N GLY A 80 -6.35 3.86 37.42
CA GLY A 80 -6.95 2.55 37.65
C GLY A 80 -8.26 2.33 36.91
N ASN A 81 -8.64 3.23 36.01
CA ASN A 81 -9.85 3.15 35.18
C ASN A 81 -9.58 2.32 33.92
N TYR A 82 -9.32 1.02 34.11
CA TYR A 82 -8.85 0.12 33.05
C TYR A 82 -9.85 -0.04 31.90
N ASP A 83 -11.15 -0.10 32.17
CA ASP A 83 -12.19 -0.26 31.14
C ASP A 83 -12.24 0.96 30.20
N THR A 84 -12.13 2.17 30.76
CA THR A 84 -12.06 3.42 29.99
C THR A 84 -10.78 3.48 29.16
N ALA A 85 -9.64 3.10 29.75
CA ALA A 85 -8.36 3.06 29.06
C ALA A 85 -8.37 2.08 27.87
N ILE A 86 -8.97 0.89 28.03
CA ILE A 86 -9.16 -0.09 26.95
C ILE A 86 -10.01 0.52 25.83
N THR A 87 -11.13 1.15 26.17
CA THR A 87 -12.05 1.73 25.19
C THR A 87 -11.37 2.82 24.38
N LEU A 88 -10.69 3.77 25.05
CA LEU A 88 -9.96 4.84 24.38
C LEU A 88 -8.84 4.31 23.47
N ALA A 89 -8.07 3.31 23.94
CA ALA A 89 -7.01 2.69 23.15
C ALA A 89 -7.56 1.96 21.91
N GLN A 90 -8.68 1.24 22.05
CA GLN A 90 -9.34 0.56 20.94
C GLN A 90 -9.87 1.54 19.90
N GLU A 91 -10.48 2.65 20.34
CA GLU A 91 -10.93 3.71 19.43
C GLU A 91 -9.75 4.31 18.64
N VAL A 92 -8.63 4.61 19.30
CA VAL A 92 -7.42 5.10 18.61
C VAL A 92 -6.93 4.08 17.59
N LYS A 93 -6.87 2.79 17.96
CA LYS A 93 -6.44 1.72 17.07
C LYS A 93 -7.34 1.62 15.85
N GLU A 94 -8.65 1.71 16.02
CA GLU A 94 -9.61 1.62 14.91
C GLU A 94 -9.51 2.84 13.99
N ASP A 95 -9.52 4.06 14.54
CA ASP A 95 -9.44 5.31 13.78
C ASP A 95 -8.15 5.37 12.94
N VAL A 96 -7.02 5.01 13.53
CA VAL A 96 -5.72 5.02 12.83
C VAL A 96 -5.65 3.91 11.79
N SER A 97 -6.23 2.74 12.06
CA SER A 97 -6.31 1.65 11.09
C SER A 97 -7.16 2.04 9.87
N GLN A 98 -8.27 2.74 10.08
CA GLN A 98 -9.08 3.30 8.99
C GLN A 98 -8.27 4.32 8.19
N LEU A 99 -7.55 5.24 8.84
CA LEU A 99 -6.69 6.22 8.18
C LEU A 99 -5.58 5.55 7.33
N LEU A 100 -4.90 4.56 7.89
CA LEU A 100 -3.87 3.77 7.20
C LEU A 100 -4.44 3.03 5.99
N SER A 101 -5.63 2.43 6.13
CA SER A 101 -6.30 1.73 5.05
C SER A 101 -6.61 2.68 3.89
N LYS A 102 -7.15 3.86 4.19
CA LYS A 102 -7.45 4.91 3.20
C LYS A 102 -6.20 5.37 2.47
N PHE A 103 -5.14 5.69 3.23
CA PHE A 103 -3.85 6.09 2.65
C PHE A 103 -3.25 5.01 1.76
N ARG A 104 -3.37 3.73 2.14
CA ARG A 104 -2.92 2.60 1.32
C ARG A 104 -3.72 2.50 0.02
N TRP A 105 -5.04 2.66 0.07
CA TRP A 105 -5.89 2.65 -1.13
C TRP A 105 -5.59 3.83 -2.05
N ASP A 106 -5.38 5.04 -1.51
CA ASP A 106 -5.03 6.22 -2.30
C ASP A 106 -3.73 6.03 -3.08
N LYS A 107 -2.76 5.32 -2.49
CA LYS A 107 -1.52 4.95 -3.20
C LYS A 107 -1.71 3.81 -4.19
N LEU A 108 -2.53 2.80 -3.87
CA LEU A 108 -2.68 1.59 -4.70
C LEU A 108 -3.58 1.80 -5.93
N TYR A 109 -4.62 2.62 -5.78
CA TYR A 109 -5.64 2.88 -6.81
C TYR A 109 -5.10 3.28 -8.19
N PRO A 110 -4.12 4.20 -8.32
CA PRO A 110 -3.57 4.55 -9.63
C PRO A 110 -2.87 3.37 -10.32
N TYR A 111 -2.23 2.47 -9.57
CA TYR A 111 -1.59 1.28 -10.15
C TYR A 111 -2.61 0.28 -10.69
N LEU A 112 -3.73 0.12 -9.99
CA LEU A 112 -4.83 -0.75 -10.45
C LEU A 112 -5.44 -0.22 -11.75
N ILE A 113 -5.68 1.09 -11.86
CA ILE A 113 -6.15 1.71 -13.11
C ILE A 113 -5.12 1.52 -14.22
N ALA A 114 -3.82 1.71 -13.94
CA ALA A 114 -2.78 1.51 -14.94
C ALA A 114 -2.76 0.07 -15.47
N LEU A 115 -2.93 -0.94 -14.60
CA LEU A 115 -3.03 -2.33 -14.99
C LEU A 115 -4.26 -2.60 -15.86
N LEU A 116 -5.43 -2.06 -15.49
CA LEU A 116 -6.65 -2.19 -16.29
C LEU A 116 -6.52 -1.51 -17.67
N ASN A 117 -5.89 -0.34 -17.73
CA ASN A 117 -5.63 0.32 -19.00
C ASN A 117 -4.67 -0.50 -19.87
N LEU A 118 -3.64 -1.10 -19.27
CA LEU A 118 -2.70 -1.96 -19.96
C LEU A 118 -3.38 -3.21 -20.53
N THR A 119 -4.28 -3.85 -19.79
CA THR A 119 -5.02 -5.01 -20.31
C THR A 119 -5.94 -4.65 -21.48
N VAL A 120 -6.62 -3.49 -21.41
CA VAL A 120 -7.43 -2.98 -22.52
C VAL A 120 -6.56 -2.72 -23.75
N ILE A 121 -5.39 -2.07 -23.58
CA ILE A 121 -4.44 -1.85 -24.68
C ILE A 121 -3.99 -3.18 -25.28
N LEU A 122 -3.66 -4.18 -24.47
CA LEU A 122 -3.28 -5.50 -24.97
C LEU A 122 -4.42 -6.13 -25.77
N VAL A 123 -5.66 -6.12 -25.28
CA VAL A 123 -6.81 -6.68 -26.02
C VAL A 123 -7.01 -5.97 -27.37
N VAL A 124 -6.86 -4.64 -27.40
CA VAL A 124 -6.94 -3.86 -28.64
C VAL A 124 -5.78 -4.21 -29.57
N VAL A 125 -4.54 -4.18 -29.10
CA VAL A 125 -3.34 -4.48 -29.92
C VAL A 125 -3.38 -5.92 -30.44
N PHE A 126 -3.75 -6.91 -29.62
CA PHE A 126 -3.87 -8.31 -30.06
C PHE A 126 -5.06 -8.52 -30.99
N GLY A 127 -6.20 -7.90 -30.73
CA GLY A 127 -7.40 -8.01 -31.56
C GLY A 127 -7.19 -7.40 -32.95
N TRP A 128 -6.59 -6.21 -33.00
CA TRP A 128 -6.25 -5.53 -34.26
C TRP A 128 -5.04 -6.17 -34.94
N GLY A 129 -4.04 -6.61 -34.17
CA GLY A 129 -2.88 -7.34 -34.67
C GLY A 129 -3.28 -8.62 -35.41
N ARG A 130 -4.26 -9.38 -34.88
CA ARG A 130 -4.80 -10.57 -35.56
C ARG A 130 -5.45 -10.21 -36.91
N LYS A 131 -6.17 -9.10 -36.99
CA LYS A 131 -6.79 -8.63 -38.25
C LYS A 131 -5.73 -8.16 -39.25
N ILE A 132 -4.77 -7.34 -38.81
CA ILE A 132 -3.69 -6.82 -39.67
C ILE A 132 -2.83 -7.96 -40.19
N TRP A 133 -2.50 -8.93 -39.33
CA TRP A 133 -1.74 -10.12 -39.74
C TRP A 133 -2.49 -10.94 -40.79
N GLY A 134 -3.79 -11.16 -40.60
CA GLY A 134 -4.62 -11.85 -41.60
C GLY A 134 -4.66 -11.12 -42.95
N TRP A 135 -4.79 -9.79 -42.92
CA TRP A 135 -4.73 -8.97 -44.14
C TRP A 135 -3.36 -9.05 -44.82
N PHE A 136 -2.27 -9.00 -44.05
CA PHE A 136 -0.91 -9.06 -44.56
C PHE A 136 -0.58 -10.43 -45.19
N VAL A 137 -1.01 -11.53 -44.56
CA VAL A 137 -0.85 -12.89 -45.11
C VAL A 137 -1.59 -13.01 -46.43
N LYS A 138 -2.81 -12.48 -46.53
CA LYS A 138 -3.61 -12.54 -47.76
C LYS A 138 -2.94 -11.79 -48.93
N GLN A 139 -2.40 -10.59 -48.69
CA GLN A 139 -1.66 -9.83 -49.71
C GLN A 139 -0.46 -10.62 -50.26
N ARG A 140 0.24 -11.35 -49.39
CA ARG A 140 1.40 -12.16 -49.79
C ARG A 140 1.01 -13.37 -50.63
N GLU A 141 -0.10 -14.04 -50.31
CA GLU A 141 -0.60 -15.16 -51.12
C GLU A 141 -0.94 -14.72 -52.56
N GLU A 142 -1.54 -13.54 -52.73
CA GLU A 142 -1.85 -12.97 -54.05
C GLU A 142 -0.55 -12.68 -54.85
N GLU A 143 0.48 -12.11 -54.22
CA GLU A 143 1.78 -11.89 -54.88
C GLU A 143 2.47 -13.20 -55.31
N TYR A 144 2.36 -14.27 -54.52
CA TYR A 144 2.96 -15.56 -54.87
C TYR A 144 2.25 -16.23 -56.05
N LEU A 145 0.91 -16.12 -56.13
CA LEU A 145 0.12 -16.63 -57.25
C LEU A 145 0.48 -15.92 -58.56
N ASP A 146 0.63 -14.60 -58.54
CA ASP A 146 1.00 -13.83 -59.73
C ASP A 146 2.41 -14.20 -60.23
N LEU A 147 3.36 -14.44 -59.31
CA LEU A 147 4.70 -14.90 -59.66
C LEU A 147 4.72 -16.31 -60.27
N GLU A 148 3.86 -17.20 -59.80
CA GLU A 148 3.75 -18.57 -60.32
C GLU A 148 3.20 -18.58 -61.76
N ILE A 149 2.19 -17.75 -62.05
CA ILE A 149 1.64 -17.58 -63.40
C ILE A 149 2.73 -17.08 -64.38
N VAL A 150 3.49 -16.05 -63.99
CA VAL A 150 4.57 -15.51 -64.84
C VAL A 150 5.68 -16.53 -65.09
N TYR A 151 5.96 -17.39 -64.11
CA TYR A 151 6.97 -18.44 -64.26
C TYR A 151 6.52 -19.53 -65.24
N GLU A 152 5.27 -19.98 -65.15
CA GLU A 152 4.66 -20.95 -66.08
C GLU A 152 4.60 -20.40 -67.52
N GLU A 153 4.21 -19.13 -67.71
CA GLU A 153 4.20 -18.50 -69.04
C GLU A 153 5.58 -18.47 -69.71
N LYS A 154 6.63 -18.09 -68.95
CA LYS A 154 8.00 -18.08 -69.49
C LYS A 154 8.48 -19.47 -69.87
N LYS A 155 8.20 -20.46 -69.03
CA LYS A 155 8.61 -21.85 -69.27
C LYS A 155 7.95 -22.45 -70.51
N ASN A 156 6.69 -22.12 -70.77
CA ASN A 156 5.98 -22.59 -71.95
C ASN A 156 6.47 -21.90 -73.24
N GLY A 157 6.82 -20.61 -73.17
CA GLY A 157 7.41 -19.89 -74.31
C GLY A 157 8.77 -20.42 -74.75
N GLU A 158 9.59 -20.91 -73.81
CA GLU A 158 10.90 -21.52 -74.13
C GLU A 158 10.80 -22.93 -74.74
N GLN A 159 9.65 -23.60 -74.67
CA GLN A 159 9.44 -24.92 -75.28
C GLN A 159 8.91 -24.87 -76.72
N GLU A 160 8.46 -23.69 -77.17
CA GLU A 160 7.95 -23.47 -78.54
C GLU A 160 9.01 -22.96 -79.52
N GLU A 161 10.21 -22.59 -79.05
CA GLU A 161 11.40 -22.28 -79.87
C GLU A 161 12.29 -23.51 -80.13
#